data_AF-A0A8J6NTC9-F1
#
_entry.id   AF-A0A8J6NTC9-F1
#
_cell.length_a   1.000
_cell.length_b   1.000
_cell.length_c   1.000
_cell.angle_alpha   90.00
_cell.angle_beta   90.00
_cell.angle_gamma   90.00
#
_symmetry.space_group_name_H-M   'P 1'
#
loop_
_entity.id
_entity.type
_entity.pdbx_description
1 polymer ?
#
loop_
_entity_poly.entity_id
_entity_poly.type
_entity_poly.pdbx_seq_one_letter_code
_entity_poly.pdbx_strand_id
1 'polypeptide(L)'
;MNDEQKDLIHDFCEVTLPFFYRPFDSVGAMQAVGKNDLSWIENYINIFCLRWNAYLGGDEEMRGEVHIGAHANMVAVEFFAANKGDPYDLKVKDNSWGAILNQIGKVLPQPMGVSQIILDGFVHVVSDSGIILIKRNEKRFWTRSLAREDAEATICKRMVDTMPKERRLR
;
A
#
# COMPACT_ATOMS: atom_id res chain seq x y z
N MET A 1 -25.74 2.47 -6.55
CA MET A 1 -24.29 2.28 -6.70
C MET A 1 -23.64 2.38 -5.34
N ASN A 2 -22.84 1.38 -4.96
CA ASN A 2 -22.01 1.42 -3.76
C ASN A 2 -20.78 2.32 -4.00
N ASP A 3 -20.16 2.84 -2.95
CA ASP A 3 -19.03 3.77 -3.05
C ASP A 3 -17.79 3.12 -3.69
N GLU A 4 -17.61 1.81 -3.53
CA GLU A 4 -16.55 1.04 -4.22
C GLU A 4 -16.71 1.07 -5.73
N GLN A 5 -17.95 0.92 -6.22
CA GLN A 5 -18.24 0.98 -7.65
C GLN A 5 -18.04 2.40 -8.18
N LYS A 6 -18.36 3.43 -7.37
CA LYS A 6 -18.11 4.82 -7.75
C LYS A 6 -16.61 5.07 -7.88
N ASP A 7 -15.81 4.69 -6.89
CA ASP A 7 -14.37 4.87 -6.93
C ASP A 7 -13.73 4.11 -8.09
N LEU A 8 -14.20 2.89 -8.40
CA LEU A 8 -13.74 2.15 -9.58
C LEU A 8 -14.01 2.92 -10.89
N ILE A 9 -15.23 3.45 -11.05
CA ILE A 9 -15.59 4.22 -12.24
C ILE A 9 -14.80 5.53 -12.31
N HIS A 10 -14.62 6.22 -11.18
CA HIS A 10 -13.82 7.44 -11.11
C HIS A 10 -12.36 7.16 -11.47
N ASP A 11 -11.74 6.15 -10.87
CA ASP A 11 -10.35 5.77 -11.15
C ASP A 11 -10.18 5.38 -12.62
N PHE A 12 -11.13 4.63 -13.19
CA PHE A 12 -11.10 4.27 -14.59
C PHE A 12 -11.18 5.51 -15.50
N CYS A 13 -12.11 6.42 -15.26
CA CYS A 13 -12.34 7.61 -16.09
C CYS A 13 -11.26 8.68 -15.93
N GLU A 14 -10.73 8.88 -14.72
CA GLU A 14 -9.81 9.96 -14.39
C GLU A 14 -8.34 9.55 -14.51
N VAL A 15 -8.04 8.26 -14.36
CA VAL A 15 -6.66 7.76 -14.30
C VAL A 15 -6.37 6.77 -15.42
N THR A 16 -7.11 5.66 -15.50
CA THR A 16 -6.81 4.57 -16.42
C THR A 16 -7.02 4.96 -17.88
N LEU A 17 -8.18 5.51 -18.21
CA LEU A 17 -8.54 5.87 -19.58
C LEU A 17 -7.64 6.99 -20.12
N PRO A 18 -7.37 8.10 -19.40
CA PRO A 18 -6.43 9.12 -19.86
C PRO A 18 -5.02 8.59 -20.03
N PHE A 19 -4.56 7.69 -19.15
CA PHE A 19 -3.25 7.05 -19.28
C PHE A 19 -3.12 6.19 -20.53
N PHE A 20 -4.15 5.41 -20.84
CA PHE A 20 -4.16 4.57 -22.04
C PHE A 20 -3.95 5.38 -23.33
N TYR A 21 -4.57 6.57 -23.43
CA TYR A 21 -4.43 7.42 -24.61
C TYR A 21 -3.20 8.37 -24.55
N ARG A 22 -2.74 8.75 -23.36
CA ARG A 22 -1.63 9.69 -23.15
C ARG A 22 -0.70 9.17 -22.04
N PRO A 23 0.19 8.22 -22.35
CA PRO A 23 0.96 7.51 -21.33
C PRO A 23 2.02 8.36 -20.61
N PHE A 24 2.39 9.52 -21.14
CA PHE A 24 3.44 10.38 -20.55
C PHE A 24 2.89 11.63 -19.85
N ASP A 25 1.73 12.15 -20.26
CA ASP A 25 1.20 13.45 -19.81
C ASP A 25 -0.13 13.34 -19.04
N SER A 26 -0.61 12.12 -18.80
CA SER A 26 -1.86 11.88 -18.07
C SER A 26 -1.67 11.92 -16.55
N VAL A 27 -2.79 12.05 -15.83
CA VAL A 27 -2.83 11.93 -14.37
C VAL A 27 -2.14 10.65 -13.89
N GLY A 28 -2.33 9.53 -14.59
CA GLY A 28 -1.74 8.25 -14.22
C GLY A 28 -0.21 8.21 -14.21
N ALA A 29 0.45 9.03 -15.03
CA ALA A 29 1.91 9.12 -15.10
C ALA A 29 2.51 10.13 -14.08
N MET A 30 1.68 10.97 -13.48
CA MET A 30 2.12 11.94 -12.47
C MET A 30 2.53 11.23 -11.18
N GLN A 31 3.40 11.86 -10.40
CA GLN A 31 3.84 11.33 -9.11
C GLN A 31 2.67 11.26 -8.12
N ALA A 32 2.58 10.14 -7.39
CA ALA A 32 1.64 9.96 -6.30
C ALA A 32 2.10 10.68 -5.03
N VAL A 33 3.42 10.80 -4.86
CA VAL A 33 4.08 11.53 -3.78
C VAL A 33 5.01 12.56 -4.42
N GLY A 34 4.60 13.83 -4.37
CA GLY A 34 5.40 14.96 -4.81
C GLY A 34 6.13 15.64 -3.65
N LYS A 35 7.02 16.60 -3.96
CA LYS A 35 7.78 17.34 -2.92
C LYS A 35 6.90 18.01 -1.85
N ASN A 36 5.72 18.49 -2.24
CA ASN A 36 4.79 19.24 -1.37
C ASN A 36 3.34 18.74 -1.47
N ASP A 37 3.09 17.59 -2.08
CA ASP A 37 1.74 17.06 -2.27
C ASP A 37 1.68 15.58 -1.90
N LEU A 38 0.98 15.31 -0.79
CA LEU A 38 0.68 13.98 -0.29
C LEU A 38 -0.81 13.64 -0.44
N SER A 39 -1.64 14.54 -0.96
CA SER A 39 -3.10 14.37 -0.96
C SER A 39 -3.54 13.10 -1.70
N TRP A 40 -2.81 12.72 -2.75
CA TRP A 40 -3.08 11.50 -3.50
C TRP A 40 -2.82 10.24 -2.66
N ILE A 41 -1.63 10.16 -2.05
CA ILE A 41 -1.25 9.02 -1.22
C ILE A 41 -2.05 8.97 0.09
N GLU A 42 -2.41 10.12 0.65
CA GLU A 42 -3.23 10.24 1.85
C GLU A 42 -4.62 9.63 1.63
N ASN A 43 -5.26 9.93 0.50
CA ASN A 43 -6.55 9.33 0.14
C ASN A 43 -6.44 7.80 0.02
N TYR A 44 -5.36 7.31 -0.59
CA TYR A 44 -5.09 5.87 -0.67
C TYR A 44 -4.95 5.25 0.72
N ILE A 45 -4.11 5.85 1.59
CA ILE A 45 -3.84 5.38 2.95
C ILE A 45 -5.13 5.34 3.77
N ASN A 46 -5.94 6.40 3.71
CA ASN A 46 -7.18 6.50 4.47
C ASN A 46 -8.15 5.37 4.12
N ILE A 47 -8.30 5.05 2.83
CA ILE A 47 -9.19 3.95 2.39
C ILE A 47 -8.63 2.60 2.82
N PHE A 48 -7.32 2.39 2.69
CA PHE A 48 -6.67 1.16 3.14
C PHE A 48 -6.86 0.95 4.65
N CYS A 49 -6.57 1.98 5.45
CA CYS A 49 -6.72 1.95 6.90
C CYS A 49 -8.17 1.72 7.32
N LEU A 50 -9.13 2.37 6.66
CA LEU A 50 -10.55 2.20 6.95
C LEU A 50 -10.99 0.73 6.82
N ARG A 51 -10.48 0.01 5.82
CA ARG A 51 -10.75 -1.42 5.63
C ARG A 51 -10.13 -2.29 6.73
N TRP A 52 -8.90 -1.97 7.13
CA TRP A 52 -8.18 -2.71 8.18
C TRP A 52 -8.71 -2.45 9.59
N ASN A 53 -9.23 -1.25 9.87
CA ASN A 53 -9.75 -0.87 11.18
C ASN A 53 -10.87 -1.79 11.69
N ALA A 54 -11.62 -2.44 10.79
CA ALA A 54 -12.63 -3.43 11.17
C ALA A 54 -12.04 -4.71 11.81
N TYR A 55 -10.73 -4.93 11.67
CA TYR A 55 -10.00 -6.10 12.16
C TYR A 55 -9.05 -5.78 13.32
N LEU A 56 -9.02 -4.53 13.80
CA LEU A 56 -8.21 -4.09 14.93
C LEU A 56 -9.04 -4.03 16.22
N GLY A 57 -8.36 -3.93 17.36
CA GLY A 57 -9.01 -3.73 18.66
C GLY A 57 -9.77 -2.39 18.74
N GLY A 58 -10.73 -2.28 19.67
CA GLY A 58 -11.57 -1.07 19.82
C GLY A 58 -10.79 0.22 20.10
N ASP A 59 -9.60 0.12 20.68
CA ASP A 59 -8.72 1.24 21.05
C ASP A 59 -7.59 1.49 20.03
N GLU A 60 -7.49 0.65 19.01
CA GLU A 60 -6.46 0.68 17.98
C GLU A 60 -7.00 1.26 16.66
N GLU A 61 -6.11 1.86 15.89
CA GLU A 61 -6.34 2.29 14.52
C GLU A 61 -5.12 2.03 13.65
N MET A 62 -5.37 1.71 12.39
CA MET A 62 -4.35 1.51 11.38
C MET A 62 -3.86 2.87 10.90
N ARG A 63 -2.54 3.04 10.88
CA ARG A 63 -1.86 4.24 10.39
C ARG A 63 -0.89 3.88 9.28
N GLY A 64 -0.49 4.86 8.49
CA GLY A 64 0.44 4.69 7.38
C GLY A 64 1.61 5.66 7.48
N GLU A 65 2.80 5.21 7.11
CA GLU A 65 3.97 6.07 6.93
C GLU A 65 4.49 5.94 5.51
N VAL A 66 4.92 7.07 4.94
CA VAL A 66 5.35 7.13 3.54
C VAL A 66 6.87 7.22 3.49
N HIS A 67 7.48 6.36 2.70
CA HIS A 67 8.92 6.32 2.48
C HIS A 67 9.19 6.45 0.98
N ILE A 68 10.08 7.37 0.62
CA ILE A 68 10.45 7.60 -0.78
C ILE A 68 11.81 6.97 -1.06
N GLY A 69 11.93 6.22 -2.16
CA GLY A 69 13.19 5.65 -2.61
C GLY A 69 14.18 6.71 -3.10
N ALA A 70 15.47 6.37 -3.17
CA ALA A 70 16.56 7.32 -3.46
C ALA A 70 16.41 8.13 -4.77
N HIS A 71 15.61 7.66 -5.73
CA HIS A 71 15.35 8.36 -7.00
C HIS A 71 13.90 8.86 -7.15
N ALA A 72 13.11 8.88 -6.06
CA ALA A 72 11.69 9.26 -6.05
C ALA A 72 10.79 8.50 -7.06
N ASN A 73 11.28 7.37 -7.56
CA ASN A 73 10.60 6.52 -8.54
C ASN A 73 9.77 5.41 -7.87
N MET A 74 10.04 5.13 -6.60
CA MET A 74 9.37 4.14 -5.78
C MET A 74 8.88 4.78 -4.49
N VAL A 75 7.70 4.36 -4.05
CA VAL A 75 7.09 4.72 -2.77
C VAL A 75 6.83 3.44 -2.01
N ALA A 76 7.21 3.43 -0.74
CA ALA A 76 6.78 2.42 0.22
C ALA A 76 5.81 3.07 1.21
N VAL A 77 4.74 2.36 1.53
CA VAL A 77 3.84 2.70 2.60
C VAL A 77 3.90 1.60 3.64
N GLU A 78 4.35 1.95 4.84
CA GLU A 78 4.34 1.06 6.01
C GLU A 78 3.08 1.33 6.82
N PHE A 79 2.25 0.31 6.99
CA PHE A 79 1.06 0.34 7.81
C PHE A 79 1.26 -0.42 9.11
N PHE A 80 0.79 0.17 10.21
CA PHE A 80 0.91 -0.39 11.55
C PHE A 80 -0.30 0.01 12.40
N ALA A 81 -0.60 -0.79 13.42
CA ALA A 81 -1.60 -0.47 14.42
C ALA A 81 -1.01 0.50 15.46
N ALA A 82 -1.78 1.52 15.84
CA ALA A 82 -1.44 2.49 16.87
C ALA A 82 -2.68 2.84 17.72
N ASN A 83 -2.49 3.49 18.87
CA ASN A 83 -3.62 3.90 19.70
C ASN A 83 -4.30 5.14 19.13
N LYS A 84 -5.64 5.18 19.15
CA LYS A 84 -6.44 6.32 18.66
C LYS A 84 -6.12 7.66 19.31
N GLY A 85 -5.59 7.66 20.53
CA GLY A 85 -5.25 8.88 21.28
C GLY A 85 -3.91 9.52 20.89
N ASP A 86 -3.07 8.81 20.15
CA ASP A 86 -1.73 9.31 19.82
C ASP A 86 -1.81 10.31 18.66
N PRO A 87 -1.07 11.43 18.67
CA PRO A 87 -1.05 12.36 17.54
C PRO A 87 -0.49 11.66 16.30
N TYR A 88 -1.16 11.84 15.17
CA TYR A 88 -0.73 11.31 13.88
C TYR A 88 -0.85 12.37 12.80
N ASP A 89 0.24 12.57 12.08
CA ASP A 89 0.33 13.47 10.94
C ASP A 89 1.11 12.74 9.86
N LEU A 90 0.51 12.60 8.68
CA LEU A 90 1.10 11.87 7.59
C LEU A 90 2.30 12.64 7.04
N LYS A 91 3.50 12.08 7.21
CA LYS A 91 4.74 12.69 6.72
C LYS A 91 5.55 11.68 5.93
N VAL A 92 6.31 12.21 4.98
CA VAL A 92 7.36 11.47 4.32
C VAL A 92 8.52 11.32 5.31
N LYS A 93 8.95 10.08 5.56
CA LYS A 93 10.15 9.79 6.35
C LYS A 93 11.39 9.84 5.48
N ASP A 94 12.21 10.87 5.65
CA ASP A 94 13.50 10.98 4.99
C ASP A 94 14.48 9.88 5.44
N ASN A 95 15.36 9.44 4.53
CA ASN A 95 16.44 8.46 4.79
C ASN A 95 16.01 7.11 5.40
N SER A 96 14.73 6.76 5.30
CA SER A 96 14.14 5.56 5.90
C SER A 96 14.11 4.35 4.95
N TRP A 97 14.37 4.55 3.66
CA TRP A 97 14.29 3.51 2.63
C TRP A 97 15.15 2.26 2.94
N GLY A 98 16.37 2.47 3.43
CA GLY A 98 17.26 1.37 3.79
C GLY A 98 16.73 0.51 4.94
N ALA A 99 16.01 1.11 5.89
CA ALA A 99 15.37 0.39 6.99
C ALA A 99 14.23 -0.51 6.49
N ILE A 100 13.40 0.01 5.59
CA ILE A 100 12.31 -0.75 4.94
C ILE A 100 12.87 -1.96 4.19
N LEU A 101 13.91 -1.78 3.38
CA LEU A 101 14.53 -2.89 2.66
C LEU A 101 15.11 -3.96 3.60
N ASN A 102 15.70 -3.54 4.73
CA ASN A 102 16.20 -4.47 5.74
C ASN A 102 15.06 -5.25 6.43
N GLN A 103 13.92 -4.62 6.70
CA GLN A 103 12.75 -5.28 7.28
C GLN A 103 12.17 -6.33 6.33
N ILE A 104 12.08 -5.99 5.05
CA ILE A 104 11.69 -6.94 3.99
C ILE A 104 12.67 -8.12 3.94
N GLY A 105 13.99 -7.84 3.97
CA GLY A 105 15.01 -8.88 3.97
C GLY A 105 14.96 -9.83 5.18
N LYS A 106 14.48 -9.37 6.33
CA LYS A 106 14.29 -10.20 7.53
C LYS A 106 13.04 -11.07 7.47
N VAL A 107 11.97 -10.60 6.82
CA VAL A 107 10.70 -11.32 6.70
C VAL A 107 10.75 -12.36 5.56
N LEU A 108 11.58 -12.14 4.54
CA LEU A 108 11.77 -13.07 3.43
C LEU A 108 12.79 -14.17 3.80
N PRO A 109 12.41 -15.46 3.88
CA PRO A 109 13.26 -16.49 4.49
C PRO A 109 14.55 -16.89 3.76
N GLN A 110 14.85 -16.42 2.53
CA GLN A 110 16.07 -16.80 1.79
C GLN A 110 16.44 -15.74 0.73
N PRO A 111 17.71 -15.67 0.26
CA PRO A 111 18.02 -14.99 -1.00
C PRO A 111 17.34 -15.76 -2.14
N MET A 112 16.09 -15.39 -2.41
CA MET A 112 15.21 -16.15 -3.28
C MET A 112 15.51 -15.80 -4.74
N GLY A 113 15.91 -16.82 -5.50
CA GLY A 113 15.96 -16.75 -6.95
C GLY A 113 14.58 -16.43 -7.50
N VAL A 114 14.41 -15.22 -8.05
CA VAL A 114 13.44 -14.81 -9.11
C VAL A 114 11.94 -15.13 -8.98
N SER A 115 11.43 -15.78 -7.93
CA SER A 115 10.05 -16.32 -7.95
C SER A 115 9.04 -15.79 -6.91
N GLN A 116 9.21 -14.57 -6.38
CA GLN A 116 8.11 -13.87 -5.68
C GLN A 116 7.98 -12.41 -6.15
N ILE A 117 7.16 -12.26 -7.20
CA ILE A 117 6.48 -11.05 -7.68
C ILE A 117 7.40 -9.83 -7.91
N ILE A 118 8.37 -10.01 -8.81
CA ILE A 118 8.81 -8.91 -9.70
C ILE A 118 8.03 -9.08 -11.01
N LEU A 119 6.72 -8.91 -10.94
CA LEU A 119 5.91 -8.58 -12.12
C LEU A 119 5.29 -7.23 -11.78
N ASP A 120 5.63 -6.23 -12.60
CA ASP A 120 5.16 -4.83 -12.54
C ASP A 120 5.67 -3.89 -11.44
N GLY A 121 6.52 -4.34 -10.51
CA GLY A 121 7.20 -3.45 -9.55
C GLY A 121 6.40 -3.19 -8.27
N PHE A 122 5.66 -4.20 -7.81
CA PHE A 122 4.89 -4.18 -6.57
C PHE A 122 5.47 -5.18 -5.56
N VAL A 123 5.67 -4.77 -4.31
CA VAL A 123 6.10 -5.68 -3.22
C VAL A 123 5.12 -5.55 -2.05
N HIS A 124 4.45 -6.66 -1.69
CA HIS A 124 3.55 -6.73 -0.53
C HIS A 124 4.17 -7.60 0.55
N VAL A 125 4.63 -6.98 1.63
CA VAL A 125 5.14 -7.68 2.81
C VAL A 125 4.14 -7.55 3.94
N VAL A 126 3.62 -8.67 4.42
CA VAL A 126 2.72 -8.73 5.57
C VAL A 126 3.47 -9.46 6.67
N SER A 127 3.57 -8.85 7.84
CA SER A 127 4.30 -9.37 9.00
C SER A 127 3.46 -9.23 10.27
N ASP A 128 3.95 -9.74 11.39
CA ASP A 128 3.28 -9.57 12.68
C ASP A 128 3.33 -8.13 13.19
N SER A 129 4.32 -7.33 12.77
CA SER A 129 4.54 -5.96 13.22
C SER A 129 3.94 -4.90 12.29
N GLY A 130 3.40 -5.29 11.13
CA GLY A 130 2.89 -4.33 10.15
C GLY A 130 2.86 -4.86 8.72
N ILE A 131 2.37 -4.02 7.82
CA ILE A 131 2.19 -4.30 6.39
C ILE A 131 2.98 -3.26 5.61
N ILE A 132 3.81 -3.69 4.66
CA ILE A 132 4.56 -2.80 3.78
C ILE A 132 4.10 -3.03 2.35
N LEU A 133 3.65 -1.96 1.71
CA LEU A 133 3.34 -1.93 0.28
C LEU A 133 4.38 -1.07 -0.44
N ILE A 134 5.09 -1.64 -1.41
CA ILE A 134 6.03 -0.89 -2.27
C ILE A 134 5.48 -0.89 -3.68
N LYS A 135 5.36 0.30 -4.28
CA LYS A 135 4.92 0.48 -5.67
C LYS A 135 5.68 1.62 -6.33
N ARG A 136 5.56 1.74 -7.66
CA ARG A 136 6.10 2.90 -8.37
C ARG A 136 5.42 4.18 -7.91
N ASN A 137 6.16 5.29 -7.94
CA ASN A 137 5.65 6.62 -7.60
C ASN A 137 4.81 7.20 -8.74
N GLU A 138 3.71 6.56 -9.09
CA GLU A 138 2.83 7.01 -10.17
C GLU A 138 1.37 6.86 -9.71
N LYS A 139 0.54 7.90 -9.90
CA LYS A 139 -0.83 7.96 -9.38
C LYS A 139 -1.69 6.76 -9.75
N ARG A 140 -1.48 6.17 -10.93
CA ARG A 140 -2.19 4.95 -11.39
C ARG A 140 -2.03 3.72 -10.51
N PHE A 141 -1.02 3.70 -9.63
CA PHE A 141 -0.77 2.59 -8.72
C PHE A 141 -1.27 2.84 -7.29
N TRP A 142 -1.78 4.05 -7.05
CA TRP A 142 -2.20 4.53 -5.73
C TRP A 142 -3.61 5.12 -5.80
N THR A 143 -4.53 4.44 -6.50
CA THR A 143 -5.93 4.88 -6.64
C THR A 143 -6.82 4.33 -5.53
N ARG A 144 -8.06 4.82 -5.43
CA ARG A 144 -8.98 4.45 -4.36
C ARG A 144 -9.50 3.01 -4.48
N SER A 145 -9.73 2.54 -5.70
CA SER A 145 -10.10 1.16 -5.99
C SER A 145 -8.95 0.23 -5.61
N LEU A 146 -7.72 0.54 -6.03
CA LEU A 146 -6.53 -0.23 -5.68
C LEU A 146 -6.30 -0.29 -4.16
N ALA A 147 -6.49 0.83 -3.44
CA ALA A 147 -6.39 0.82 -1.98
C ALA A 147 -7.29 -0.24 -1.32
N ARG A 148 -8.49 -0.49 -1.86
CA ARG A 148 -9.41 -1.52 -1.36
C ARG A 148 -8.95 -2.91 -1.74
N GLU A 149 -8.54 -3.10 -3.00
CA GLU A 149 -8.03 -4.39 -3.48
C GLU A 149 -6.80 -4.82 -2.69
N ASP A 150 -5.87 -3.91 -2.41
CA ASP A 150 -4.68 -4.18 -1.62
C ASP A 150 -5.01 -4.45 -0.15
N ALA A 151 -5.97 -3.73 0.42
CA ALA A 151 -6.45 -4.01 1.77
C ALA A 151 -7.05 -5.41 1.85
N GLU A 152 -7.92 -5.78 0.92
CA GLU A 152 -8.51 -7.12 0.85
C GLU A 152 -7.45 -8.21 0.65
N ALA A 153 -6.50 -8.01 -0.27
CA ALA A 153 -5.42 -8.94 -0.51
C ALA A 153 -4.55 -9.16 0.74
N THR A 154 -4.24 -8.08 1.48
CA THR A 154 -3.43 -8.16 2.70
C THR A 154 -4.20 -8.78 3.86
N ILE A 155 -5.50 -8.50 4.01
CA ILE A 155 -6.38 -9.16 5.00
C ILE A 155 -6.44 -10.66 4.72
N CYS A 156 -6.72 -11.05 3.47
CA CYS A 156 -6.76 -12.46 3.06
C CYS A 156 -5.43 -13.17 3.35
N LYS A 157 -4.30 -12.53 3.03
CA LYS A 157 -2.97 -13.08 3.34
C LYS A 157 -2.77 -13.27 4.84
N ARG A 158 -3.13 -12.28 5.67
CA ARG A 158 -3.04 -12.37 7.14
C ARG A 158 -3.92 -13.48 7.70
N MET A 159 -5.13 -13.66 7.16
CA MET A 159 -6.02 -14.75 7.56
C MET A 159 -5.40 -16.12 7.24
N VAL A 160 -4.85 -16.31 6.03
CA VAL A 160 -4.14 -17.55 5.67
C VAL A 160 -2.94 -17.78 6.58
N ASP A 161 -2.18 -16.72 6.89
CA ASP A 161 -1.02 -16.79 7.76
C ASP A 161 -1.35 -17.14 9.23
N THR A 162 -2.53 -16.77 9.71
CA THR A 162 -3.02 -17.08 11.07
C THR A 162 -3.85 -18.36 11.16
N MET A 163 -4.20 -19.01 10.03
CA MET A 163 -4.90 -20.30 10.03
C MET A 163 -4.08 -21.41 10.70
N PRO A 164 -4.69 -22.25 11.56
CA PRO A 164 -4.03 -23.42 12.15
C PRO A 164 -3.43 -24.34 11.08
N LYS A 165 -2.20 -24.83 11.31
CA LYS A 165 -1.44 -25.66 10.35
C LYS A 165 -2.21 -26.87 9.80
N GLU A 166 -3.19 -27.40 10.54
CA GLU A 166 -4.00 -28.56 10.15
C GLU A 166 -4.96 -28.30 8.96
N ARG A 167 -5.27 -27.04 8.64
CA ARG A 167 -6.16 -26.69 7.50
C ARG A 167 -5.42 -26.29 6.22
N ARG A 168 -4.10 -26.09 6.25
CA ARG A 168 -3.31 -25.69 5.05
C ARG A 168 -3.00 -26.84 4.09
N LEU A 169 -3.23 -28.09 4.50
CA LEU A 169 -2.86 -29.30 3.77
C LEU A 169 -4.08 -30.10 3.25
N ARG A 170 -5.25 -29.47 3.14
CA ARG A 170 -6.43 -30.06 2.49
C ARG A 170 -6.80 -29.32 1.23
#